data_AF-A0AAW2LLJ4-F1
#
_entry.id   AF-A0AAW2LLJ4-F1
#
_cell.length_a   1.000
_cell.length_b   1.000
_cell.length_c   1.000
_cell.angle_alpha   90.00
_cell.angle_beta   90.00
_cell.angle_gamma   90.00
#
_symmetry.space_group_name_H-M   'P 1'
#
loop_
_entity.id
_entity.type
_entity.pdbx_description
1 polymer ?
#
loop_
_entity_poly.entity_id
_entity_poly.type
_entity_poly.pdbx_seq_one_letter_code
_entity_poly.pdbx_strand_id
1 'polypeptide(L)'
;MIWKSRRLLDVASAIAARMKWDFDAVHVERGEKASNKELWPNLDRDTQPEAVLATLQGKIEDGRNVYIATNEPDTSFFDPLKDKYSTHFLDEYKDLWDVNSDWYDETMKLNNRNSVQFDGYMRISVDTEVFLRGKKQIETFNDLTKDCKDGINTCTSTA
;
A
#
# COMPACT_ATOMS: atom_id res chain seq x y z
N MET A 1 17.30 6.14 -13.23
CA MET A 1 17.09 4.80 -12.64
C MET A 1 17.30 4.94 -11.14
N ILE A 2 16.22 4.97 -10.35
CA ILE A 2 16.31 5.14 -8.88
C ILE A 2 16.82 3.81 -8.32
N TRP A 3 18.03 3.80 -7.76
CA TRP A 3 18.59 2.61 -7.11
C TRP A 3 17.82 2.38 -5.81
N LYS A 4 16.95 1.36 -5.78
CA LYS A 4 16.17 1.03 -4.59
C LYS A 4 17.09 0.48 -3.50
N SER A 5 16.92 0.97 -2.27
CA SER A 5 17.72 0.52 -1.12
C SER A 5 17.51 -0.98 -0.89
N ARG A 6 18.60 -1.76 -0.91
CA ARG A 6 18.56 -3.20 -0.67
C ARG A 6 17.81 -3.55 0.62
N ARG A 7 18.01 -2.76 1.67
CA ARG A 7 17.38 -2.96 2.99
C ARG A 7 15.87 -2.82 2.95
N LEU A 8 15.34 -1.87 2.18
CA LEU A 8 13.89 -1.73 2.00
C LEU A 8 13.31 -2.92 1.22
N LEU A 9 14.07 -3.45 0.24
CA LEU A 9 13.69 -4.67 -0.47
C LEU A 9 13.67 -5.90 0.44
N ASP A 10 14.59 -5.97 1.41
CA ASP A 10 14.62 -7.06 2.39
C ASP A 10 13.41 -6.99 3.34
N VAL A 11 13.03 -5.79 3.81
CA VAL A 11 11.78 -5.58 4.57
C VAL A 11 10.56 -6.03 3.76
N ALA A 12 10.41 -5.56 2.52
CA ALA A 12 9.29 -5.96 1.67
C ALA A 12 9.25 -7.49 1.41
N SER A 13 10.41 -8.12 1.27
CA SER A 13 10.51 -9.57 1.08
C SER A 13 10.14 -10.35 2.35
N ALA A 14 10.50 -9.84 3.52
CA ALA A 14 10.11 -10.42 4.80
C ALA A 14 8.59 -10.32 5.06
N ILE A 15 7.97 -9.20 4.69
CA ILE A 15 6.51 -9.03 4.72
C ILE A 15 5.83 -10.06 3.81
N ALA A 16 6.26 -10.14 2.54
CA ALA A 16 5.73 -11.12 1.59
C ALA A 16 5.92 -12.57 2.08
N ALA A 17 7.04 -12.88 2.71
CA ALA A 17 7.31 -14.19 3.29
C ALA A 17 6.38 -14.54 4.46
N ARG A 18 5.98 -13.57 5.29
CA ARG A 18 4.98 -13.79 6.36
C ARG A 18 3.60 -14.12 5.80
N MET A 19 3.26 -13.56 4.65
CA MET A 19 2.09 -13.94 3.87
C MET A 19 2.33 -15.15 2.95
N LYS A 20 3.43 -15.90 3.17
CA LYS A 20 3.81 -17.13 2.44
C LYS A 20 3.94 -16.95 0.92
N TRP A 21 4.19 -15.73 0.46
CA TRP A 21 4.19 -15.38 -0.98
C TRP A 21 2.87 -15.75 -1.69
N ASP A 22 1.79 -15.90 -0.93
CA ASP A 22 0.46 -16.20 -1.45
C ASP A 22 -0.55 -15.19 -0.91
N PHE A 23 -0.53 -14.03 -1.56
CA PHE A 23 -1.41 -12.91 -1.26
C PHE A 23 -1.70 -12.12 -2.53
N ASP A 24 -2.77 -11.35 -2.48
CA ASP A 24 -3.08 -10.30 -3.45
C ASP A 24 -2.83 -8.94 -2.82
N ALA A 25 -2.66 -7.91 -3.63
CA ALA A 25 -2.35 -6.59 -3.13
C ALA A 25 -3.28 -5.52 -3.73
N VAL A 26 -3.67 -4.60 -2.87
CA VAL A 26 -4.51 -3.45 -3.22
C VAL A 26 -3.78 -2.19 -2.80
N HIS A 27 -3.63 -1.25 -3.73
CA HIS A 27 -3.12 0.08 -3.44
C HIS A 27 -4.28 1.07 -3.37
N VAL A 28 -4.49 1.68 -2.19
CA VAL A 28 -5.55 2.65 -1.91
C VAL A 28 -4.95 4.00 -1.53
N GLU A 29 -4.92 4.93 -2.49
CA GLU A 29 -4.46 6.30 -2.33
C GLU A 29 -5.66 7.21 -2.04
N ARG A 30 -5.75 7.68 -0.81
CA ARG A 30 -6.77 8.61 -0.32
C ARG A 30 -6.11 9.89 0.16
N GLY A 31 -5.71 9.96 1.44
CA GLY A 31 -5.03 11.11 2.03
C GLY A 31 -5.69 12.45 1.65
N GLU A 32 -4.88 13.45 1.32
CA GLU A 32 -5.37 14.77 0.88
C GLU A 32 -6.19 14.70 -0.42
N LYS A 33 -5.91 13.73 -1.31
CA LYS A 33 -6.61 13.62 -2.59
C LYS A 33 -8.10 13.32 -2.41
N ALA A 34 -8.46 12.50 -1.42
CA ALA A 34 -9.87 12.16 -1.15
C ALA A 34 -10.70 13.40 -0.77
N SER A 35 -10.09 14.43 -0.17
CA SER A 35 -10.79 15.67 0.18
C SER A 35 -10.87 16.67 -0.97
N ASN A 36 -10.03 16.53 -2.00
CA ASN A 36 -9.95 17.48 -3.12
C ASN A 36 -10.85 17.05 -4.28
N LYS A 37 -12.14 17.37 -4.16
CA LYS A 37 -13.16 17.06 -5.18
C LYS A 37 -13.02 17.87 -6.48
N GLU A 38 -12.21 18.92 -6.47
CA GLU A 38 -11.93 19.72 -7.69
C GLU A 38 -10.99 18.98 -8.63
N LEU A 39 -10.01 18.24 -8.08
CA LEU A 39 -9.08 17.42 -8.86
C LEU A 39 -9.51 15.96 -8.97
N TRP A 40 -10.16 15.42 -7.92
CA TRP A 40 -10.60 14.02 -7.83
C TRP A 40 -12.06 13.95 -7.36
N PRO A 41 -13.04 14.18 -8.26
CA PRO A 41 -14.45 14.28 -7.88
C PRO A 41 -15.06 12.96 -7.41
N ASN A 42 -14.48 11.81 -7.74
CA ASN A 42 -15.01 10.49 -7.43
C ASN A 42 -14.17 9.70 -6.43
N LEU A 43 -12.89 10.03 -6.25
CA LEU A 43 -11.92 9.24 -5.50
C LEU A 43 -12.39 8.84 -4.10
N ASP A 44 -12.93 9.78 -3.32
CA ASP A 44 -13.44 9.49 -1.96
C ASP A 44 -14.52 8.41 -1.97
N ARG A 45 -15.55 8.59 -2.80
CA ARG A 45 -16.67 7.64 -2.95
C ARG A 45 -16.18 6.28 -3.44
N ASP A 46 -15.33 6.27 -4.46
CA ASP A 46 -14.89 5.05 -5.15
C ASP A 46 -13.91 4.22 -4.32
N THR A 47 -13.24 4.84 -3.35
CA THR A 47 -12.31 4.16 -2.42
C THR A 47 -12.90 3.96 -1.02
N GLN A 48 -14.21 4.15 -0.85
CA GLN A 48 -14.90 3.72 0.37
C GLN A 48 -14.77 2.20 0.55
N PRO A 49 -14.75 1.68 1.79
CA PRO A 49 -14.48 0.26 2.05
C PRO A 49 -15.45 -0.66 1.31
N GLU A 50 -16.73 -0.29 1.22
CA GLU A 50 -17.76 -1.05 0.50
C GLU A 50 -17.54 -1.02 -1.02
N ALA A 51 -17.07 0.10 -1.58
CA ALA A 51 -16.76 0.24 -3.00
C ALA A 51 -15.49 -0.56 -3.38
N VAL A 52 -14.47 -0.52 -2.51
CA VAL A 52 -13.29 -1.37 -2.63
C VAL A 52 -13.72 -2.84 -2.58
N LEU A 53 -14.44 -3.26 -1.54
CA LEU A 53 -14.93 -4.63 -1.37
C LEU A 53 -15.72 -5.13 -2.60
N ALA A 54 -16.61 -4.30 -3.14
CA ALA A 54 -17.38 -4.61 -4.35
C ALA A 54 -16.48 -4.80 -5.59
N THR A 55 -15.39 -4.03 -5.71
CA THR A 55 -14.42 -4.15 -6.80
C THR A 55 -13.53 -5.39 -6.65
N LEU A 56 -13.16 -5.73 -5.40
CA LEU A 56 -12.39 -6.94 -5.12
C LEU A 56 -13.23 -8.20 -5.36
N GLN A 57 -14.54 -8.13 -5.16
CA GLN A 57 -15.45 -9.24 -5.41
C GLN A 57 -15.39 -9.70 -6.88
N GLY A 58 -15.02 -10.96 -7.08
CA GLY A 58 -14.83 -11.53 -8.42
C GLY A 58 -13.44 -11.29 -9.01
N LYS A 59 -12.65 -10.37 -8.46
CA LYS A 59 -11.21 -10.24 -8.75
C LYS A 59 -10.39 -11.09 -7.80
N ILE A 60 -10.68 -11.12 -6.50
CA ILE A 60 -9.95 -11.90 -5.48
C ILE A 60 -10.90 -12.91 -4.85
N GLU A 61 -10.41 -14.13 -4.60
CA GLU A 61 -11.19 -15.17 -3.92
C GLU A 61 -11.33 -14.86 -2.43
N ASP A 62 -12.49 -15.17 -1.86
CA ASP A 62 -12.76 -15.00 -0.43
C ASP A 62 -11.77 -15.83 0.43
N GLY A 63 -11.41 -15.31 1.60
CA GLY A 63 -10.47 -15.93 2.54
C GLY A 63 -8.98 -15.73 2.22
N ARG A 64 -8.63 -15.09 1.10
CA ARG A 64 -7.23 -14.83 0.73
C ARG A 64 -6.58 -13.74 1.60
N ASN A 65 -5.25 -13.78 1.68
CA ASN A 65 -4.46 -12.69 2.24
C ASN A 65 -4.49 -11.51 1.26
N VAL A 66 -4.84 -10.33 1.76
CA VAL A 66 -4.84 -9.09 0.98
C VAL A 66 -3.97 -8.06 1.69
N TYR A 67 -2.86 -7.69 1.06
CA TYR A 67 -2.03 -6.58 1.52
C TYR A 67 -2.61 -5.27 1.02
N ILE A 68 -2.90 -4.34 1.94
CA ILE A 68 -3.45 -3.02 1.63
C ILE A 68 -2.35 -1.98 1.82
N ALA A 69 -1.80 -1.51 0.70
CA ALA A 69 -0.88 -0.39 0.65
C ALA A 69 -1.71 0.91 0.62
N THR A 70 -1.64 1.73 1.66
CA THR A 70 -2.49 2.92 1.76
C THR A 70 -1.84 4.08 2.51
N ASN A 71 -2.21 5.29 2.14
CA ASN A 71 -1.91 6.52 2.89
C ASN A 71 -3.10 7.03 3.71
N GLU A 72 -4.18 6.25 3.85
CA GLU A 72 -5.27 6.52 4.80
C GLU A 72 -4.72 6.42 6.23
N PRO A 73 -4.82 7.49 7.06
CA PRO A 73 -4.25 7.49 8.41
C PRO A 73 -4.82 6.43 9.36
N ASP A 74 -6.11 6.11 9.20
CA ASP A 74 -6.80 5.14 10.04
C ASP A 74 -7.04 3.82 9.30
N THR A 75 -6.26 2.79 9.62
CA THR A 75 -6.41 1.47 8.99
C THR A 75 -7.72 0.76 9.37
N SER A 76 -8.37 1.15 10.48
CA SER A 76 -9.69 0.61 10.84
C SER A 76 -10.79 1.04 9.86
N PHE A 77 -10.53 2.06 9.03
CA PHE A 77 -11.35 2.40 7.88
C PHE A 77 -11.65 1.18 7.00
N PHE A 78 -10.69 0.26 6.85
CA PHE A 78 -10.83 -0.94 6.00
C PHE A 78 -11.39 -2.16 6.74
N ASP A 79 -11.83 -2.03 8.00
CA ASP A 79 -12.42 -3.13 8.76
C ASP A 79 -13.54 -3.90 8.02
N PRO A 80 -14.42 -3.26 7.21
CA PRO A 80 -15.43 -3.99 6.44
C PRO A 80 -14.87 -5.05 5.47
N LEU A 81 -13.59 -4.97 5.08
CA LEU A 81 -12.95 -5.97 4.21
C LEU A 81 -12.61 -7.26 4.98
N LYS A 82 -12.49 -7.19 6.31
CA LYS A 82 -12.08 -8.32 7.16
C LYS A 82 -13.09 -9.46 7.17
N ASP A 83 -14.35 -9.18 6.85
CA ASP A 83 -15.40 -10.19 6.72
C ASP A 83 -15.14 -11.16 5.55
N LYS A 84 -14.40 -10.72 4.52
CA LYS A 84 -14.09 -11.54 3.35
C LYS A 84 -12.62 -11.89 3.20
N TYR A 85 -11.70 -11.07 3.71
CA TYR A 85 -10.27 -11.20 3.46
C TYR A 85 -9.47 -11.13 4.76
N SER A 86 -8.31 -11.82 4.78
CA SER A 86 -7.30 -11.55 5.81
C SER A 86 -6.51 -10.32 5.36
N THR A 87 -6.88 -9.15 5.87
CA THR A 87 -6.21 -7.88 5.53
C THR A 87 -4.88 -7.73 6.26
N HIS A 88 -3.88 -7.18 5.57
CA HIS A 88 -2.55 -6.90 6.13
C HIS A 88 -2.10 -5.49 5.78
N PHE A 89 -1.41 -4.81 6.71
CA PHE A 89 -0.90 -3.44 6.51
C PHE A 89 0.56 -3.33 6.93
N LEU A 90 1.29 -2.35 6.39
CA LEU A 90 2.70 -2.10 6.70
C LEU A 90 2.99 -2.02 8.21
N ASP A 91 2.08 -1.41 8.97
CA ASP A 91 2.23 -1.16 10.40
C ASP A 91 2.09 -2.42 11.27
N GLU A 92 1.51 -3.49 10.75
CA GLU A 92 1.46 -4.80 11.43
C GLU A 92 2.83 -5.50 11.40
N TYR A 93 3.74 -5.01 10.56
CA TYR A 93 5.10 -5.51 10.38
C TYR A 93 6.16 -4.55 10.93
N LYS A 94 5.79 -3.70 11.90
CA LYS A 94 6.68 -2.73 12.56
C LYS A 94 7.96 -3.35 13.07
N ASP A 95 7.93 -4.59 13.54
CA ASP A 95 9.11 -5.29 14.03
C ASP A 95 10.21 -5.47 12.95
N LEU A 96 9.89 -5.32 11.66
CA LEU A 96 10.86 -5.36 10.57
C LEU A 96 11.58 -4.02 10.30
N TRP A 97 11.07 -2.89 10.80
CA TRP A 97 11.58 -1.56 10.45
C TRP A 97 11.58 -0.53 11.58
N ASP A 98 10.94 -0.82 12.70
CA ASP A 98 10.92 0.04 13.88
C ASP A 98 12.27 0.03 14.60
N VAL A 99 12.43 0.86 15.62
CA VAL A 99 13.70 1.12 16.35
C VAL A 99 14.38 -0.12 16.93
N ASN A 100 13.67 -1.24 17.07
CA ASN A 100 14.19 -2.51 17.59
C ASN A 100 14.51 -3.53 16.47
N SER A 101 14.48 -3.12 15.20
CA SER A 101 14.68 -4.00 14.04
C SER A 101 16.14 -4.04 13.58
N ASP A 102 16.51 -5.15 12.93
CA ASP A 102 17.80 -5.27 12.24
C ASP A 102 17.97 -4.16 11.18
N TRP A 103 16.88 -3.80 10.50
CA TRP A 103 16.86 -2.70 9.54
C TRP A 103 17.33 -1.39 10.17
N TYR A 104 16.82 -1.05 11.36
CA TYR A 104 17.16 0.19 12.06
C TYR A 104 18.62 0.19 12.48
N ASP A 105 19.09 -0.90 13.11
CA ASP A 105 20.47 -1.06 13.55
C ASP A 105 21.47 -0.93 12.41
N GLU A 106 21.20 -1.59 11.28
CA GLU A 106 22.05 -1.48 10.11
C GLU A 106 22.03 -0.10 9.47
N THR A 107 20.84 0.51 9.37
CA THR A 107 20.68 1.81 8.72
C THR A 107 21.33 2.90 9.56
N MET A 108 21.23 2.85 10.90
CA MET A 108 21.97 3.73 11.79
C MET A 108 23.48 3.58 11.64
N LYS A 109 24.01 2.35 11.56
CA LYS A 109 25.45 2.12 11.35
C LYS A 109 25.96 2.78 10.07
N LEU A 110 25.16 2.75 9.00
CA LEU A 110 25.48 3.44 7.75
C LEU A 110 25.30 4.96 7.82
N ASN A 111 24.38 5.43 8.66
CA ASN A 111 24.13 6.85 8.86
C ASN A 111 24.97 7.45 9.99
N ASN A 112 26.24 7.04 10.14
CA ASN A 112 27.16 7.54 11.16
C ASN A 112 26.62 7.46 12.59
N ARG A 113 25.85 6.40 12.91
CA ARG A 113 25.14 6.19 14.19
C ARG A 113 24.07 7.23 14.51
N ASN A 114 23.64 8.03 13.54
CA ASN A 114 22.48 8.89 13.69
C ASN A 114 21.20 8.06 13.53
N SER A 115 20.21 8.35 14.37
CA SER A 115 18.88 7.75 14.29
C SER A 115 18.27 7.98 12.91
N VAL A 116 17.65 6.93 12.35
CA VAL A 116 16.94 7.02 11.07
C VAL A 116 15.49 6.66 11.30
N GLN A 117 14.59 7.60 10.99
CA GLN A 117 13.16 7.34 11.04
C GLN A 117 12.74 6.59 9.78
N PHE A 118 11.83 5.63 9.94
CA PHE A 118 11.12 5.02 8.81
C PHE A 118 10.04 5.97 8.29
N ASP A 119 10.49 6.94 7.48
CA ASP A 119 9.68 8.06 7.01
C ASP A 119 8.67 7.69 5.90
N GLY A 120 7.89 8.68 5.44
CA GLY A 120 6.90 8.49 4.39
C GLY A 120 7.48 7.94 3.08
N TYR A 121 8.69 8.34 2.71
CA TYR A 121 9.32 7.83 1.49
C TYR A 121 9.67 6.35 1.62
N MET A 122 10.22 5.94 2.77
CA MET A 122 10.55 4.54 3.04
C MET A 122 9.31 3.66 3.11
N ARG A 123 8.23 4.17 3.73
CA ARG A 123 6.92 3.50 3.80
C ARG A 123 6.34 3.25 2.42
N ILE A 124 6.23 4.29 1.60
CA ILE A 124 5.77 4.19 0.20
C ILE A 124 6.64 3.23 -0.60
N SER A 125 7.95 3.26 -0.40
CA SER A 125 8.89 2.38 -1.09
C SER A 125 8.64 0.91 -0.74
N VAL A 126 8.46 0.58 0.54
CA VAL A 126 8.16 -0.80 0.97
C VAL A 126 6.76 -1.22 0.52
N ASP A 127 5.75 -0.36 0.70
CA ASP A 127 4.38 -0.63 0.24
C ASP A 127 4.32 -0.95 -1.25
N THR A 128 4.99 -0.14 -2.07
CA THR A 128 5.08 -0.36 -3.53
C THR A 128 5.73 -1.72 -3.83
N GLU A 129 6.78 -2.06 -3.09
CA GLU A 129 7.51 -3.31 -3.27
C GLU A 129 6.69 -4.54 -2.85
N VAL A 130 5.95 -4.46 -1.74
CA VAL A 130 5.03 -5.54 -1.32
C VAL A 130 3.88 -5.66 -2.32
N PHE A 131 3.33 -4.54 -2.78
CA PHE A 131 2.28 -4.49 -3.78
C PHE A 131 2.66 -5.22 -5.07
N LEU A 132 3.85 -4.92 -5.62
CA LEU A 132 4.36 -5.54 -6.84
C LEU A 132 4.63 -7.05 -6.72
N ARG A 133 4.68 -7.61 -5.50
CA ARG A 133 4.82 -9.05 -5.23
C ARG A 133 3.48 -9.78 -5.12
N GLY A 134 2.36 -9.06 -5.02
CA GLY A 134 1.02 -9.64 -4.97
C GLY A 134 0.66 -10.34 -6.28
N LYS A 135 -0.10 -11.44 -6.21
CA LYS A 135 -0.54 -12.22 -7.37
C LYS A 135 -1.50 -11.43 -8.26
N LYS A 136 -2.46 -10.75 -7.65
CA LYS A 136 -3.29 -9.73 -8.27
C LYS A 136 -2.95 -8.37 -7.67
N GLN A 137 -2.89 -7.38 -8.54
CA GLN A 137 -2.52 -6.01 -8.23
C GLN A 137 -3.69 -5.13 -8.64
N ILE A 138 -4.30 -4.47 -7.66
CA ILE A 138 -5.48 -3.63 -7.86
C ILE A 138 -5.11 -2.22 -7.40
N GLU A 139 -5.06 -1.28 -8.35
CA GLU A 139 -4.62 0.09 -8.07
C GLU A 139 -5.80 1.06 -7.98
N THR A 140 -5.64 2.08 -7.13
CA THR A 140 -6.63 3.16 -6.97
C THR A 140 -7.06 3.75 -8.29
N PHE A 141 -6.08 4.30 -9.01
CA PHE A 141 -6.27 4.83 -10.35
C PHE A 141 -6.11 3.64 -11.29
N ASN A 142 -7.08 3.44 -12.18
CA ASN A 142 -7.28 2.30 -13.11
C ASN A 142 -8.29 1.24 -12.65
N ASP A 143 -8.22 0.75 -11.42
CA ASP A 143 -9.14 -0.31 -10.96
C ASP A 143 -10.27 0.17 -10.08
N LEU A 144 -9.99 1.05 -9.11
CA LEU A 144 -10.97 1.44 -8.09
C LEU A 144 -11.77 2.68 -8.50
N THR A 145 -11.10 3.69 -9.06
CA THR A 145 -11.73 4.92 -9.53
C THR A 145 -11.46 5.23 -10.99
N LYS A 146 -12.36 5.99 -11.61
CA LYS A 146 -12.22 6.57 -12.95
C LYS A 146 -11.47 7.90 -12.95
N ASP A 147 -11.19 8.47 -11.78
CA ASP A 147 -10.41 9.69 -11.71
C ASP A 147 -8.97 9.43 -12.18
N CYS A 148 -8.36 10.46 -12.76
CA CYS A 148 -6.97 10.37 -13.21
C CYS A 148 -6.03 10.57 -12.03
N LYS A 149 -4.89 9.85 -12.02
CA LYS A 149 -3.91 9.93 -10.93
C LYS A 149 -3.45 11.35 -10.60
N ASP A 150 -3.27 12.17 -11.63
CA ASP A 150 -2.76 13.54 -11.53
C ASP A 150 -3.87 14.61 -11.63
N GLY A 151 -5.14 14.20 -11.51
CA GLY A 151 -6.32 15.07 -11.46
C GLY A 151 -7.06 15.22 -12.79
N ILE A 152 -8.17 15.95 -12.80
CA ILE A 152 -9.03 16.13 -13.99
C ILE A 152 -8.20 16.55 -15.22
N ASN A 153 -8.51 15.99 -16.39
CA ASN A 153 -7.85 16.22 -17.68
C ASN A 153 -6.41 15.68 -17.81
N THR A 154 -5.94 14.85 -16.87
CA THR A 154 -4.58 14.26 -16.94
C THR A 154 -4.54 12.79 -17.35
N CYS A 155 -5.69 12.12 -17.50
CA CYS A 155 -5.74 10.73 -17.95
C CYS A 155 -5.08 10.65 -19.32
N THR A 156 -3.94 9.96 -19.41
CA THR A 156 -3.43 9.54 -20.72
C THR A 156 -4.41 8.52 -21.25
N SER A 157 -5.10 8.85 -22.35
CA SER A 157 -5.81 7.84 -23.14
C SER A 157 -4.80 6.75 -23.46
N THR A 158 -4.90 5.61 -22.78
CA THR A 158 -4.18 4.41 -23.17
C THR A 158 -4.66 4.08 -24.58
N ALA A 159 -3.79 4.31 -25.56
CA ALA A 159 -3.95 3.88 -26.95
C ALA A 159 -3.81 2.35 -27.05
#